data_AF-A0AAD2H3U5-F1
#
_entry.id   AF-A0AAD2H3U5-F1
#
_cell.length_a   1.000
_cell.length_b   1.000
_cell.length_c   1.000
_cell.angle_alpha   90.00
_cell.angle_beta   90.00
_cell.angle_gamma   90.00
#
_symmetry.space_group_name_H-M   'P 1'
#
loop_
_entity.id
_entity.type
_entity.pdbx_description
1 polymer ?
#
loop_
_entity_poly.entity_id
_entity_poly.type
_entity_poly.pdbx_seq_one_letter_code
_entity_poly.pdbx_strand_id
1 'polypeptide(L)'
;MSETDEKSSPRTPPVELDPTSSHAAPTEWTTTRKELWAYYLYYVGNNGLSGFNFGPSQFQNLLYLAGYDPTQAPFAAPCGANGCVLPYLGRVRDINSIVLMTNGISFAVQAALLLIIGAWADYGTFRPNITVFFTLLAVAVSFAWLGVEDASHWRVGVALYILGLIAYQGSLTFWTAAFAGLARDLPEVQTSLEEVKEGNKTVEEHAALTSLSRNRISNISFTVSSLGEIIILVVMVGIIKGLNAGASTANNTKAFSVLIAFSGAVWLLCALPWFVLEKRRPGLKLPPGSTLLTIGFKQTYVAFRECLRLKQTFLYLIFYFLMGDVLNTTVTVIGTLQNSRNCRPGCGNICILGGAETVPNQYQSDVVVQRLLDHRFNDLGTHWSAHR
;
A
#
# COMPACT_ATOMS: atom_id res chain seq x y z
N MET A 1 31.22 23.68 -65.21
CA MET A 1 30.03 22.80 -65.18
C MET A 1 30.29 21.74 -64.13
N SER A 2 29.41 21.67 -63.12
CA SER A 2 29.35 20.73 -61.99
C SER A 2 30.21 21.04 -60.75
N GLU A 3 29.59 21.76 -59.82
CA GLU A 3 29.67 21.57 -58.36
C GLU A 3 29.34 20.11 -57.95
N THR A 4 29.87 19.67 -56.82
CA THR A 4 29.14 18.81 -55.87
C THR A 4 29.55 19.19 -54.46
N ASP A 5 28.59 19.81 -53.76
CA ASP A 5 28.59 20.24 -52.36
C ASP A 5 28.70 19.08 -51.37
N GLU A 6 29.61 19.24 -50.41
CA GLU A 6 29.63 18.50 -49.15
C GLU A 6 28.56 19.11 -48.21
N LYS A 7 27.37 18.50 -48.22
CA LYS A 7 26.20 19.02 -47.50
C LYS A 7 26.29 18.69 -46.00
N SER A 8 26.43 19.74 -45.20
CA SER A 8 26.38 19.75 -43.73
C SER A 8 25.21 18.96 -43.13
N SER A 9 25.51 18.12 -42.15
CA SER A 9 24.53 17.45 -41.28
C SER A 9 23.63 18.48 -40.57
N PRO A 10 22.29 18.34 -40.54
CA PRO A 10 21.42 19.26 -39.82
C PRO A 10 21.61 19.06 -38.30
N ARG A 11 22.01 20.13 -37.61
CA ARG A 11 21.96 20.18 -36.14
C ARG A 11 20.51 19.99 -35.71
N THR A 12 20.26 18.92 -34.96
CA THR A 12 19.01 18.69 -34.23
C THR A 12 18.72 19.92 -33.35
N PRO A 13 17.52 20.51 -33.42
CA PRO A 13 17.16 21.59 -32.50
C PRO A 13 17.15 21.05 -31.06
N PRO A 14 17.53 21.86 -30.06
CA PRO A 14 17.54 21.43 -28.67
C PRO A 14 16.13 21.00 -28.27
N VAL A 15 16.04 19.81 -27.68
CA VAL A 15 14.83 19.33 -27.00
C VAL A 15 14.51 20.34 -25.92
N GLU A 16 13.43 21.10 -26.12
CA GLU A 16 12.96 22.08 -25.16
C GLU A 16 12.45 21.31 -23.94
N LEU A 17 13.27 21.32 -22.87
CA LEU A 17 12.88 20.86 -21.54
C LEU A 17 11.48 21.39 -21.23
N ASP A 18 10.59 20.51 -20.78
CA ASP A 18 9.33 20.93 -20.17
C ASP A 18 9.66 22.07 -19.18
N PRO A 19 9.13 23.29 -19.35
CA PRO A 19 9.50 24.45 -18.55
C PRO A 19 9.13 24.30 -17.07
N THR A 20 8.44 23.21 -16.69
CA THR A 20 8.24 22.83 -15.29
C THR A 20 9.36 21.96 -14.70
N SER A 21 10.18 21.31 -15.53
CA SER A 21 11.35 20.52 -15.12
C SER A 21 12.63 21.34 -14.99
N SER A 22 12.75 22.46 -15.73
CA SER A 22 13.93 23.34 -15.75
C SER A 22 14.08 24.26 -14.52
N HIS A 23 13.09 24.25 -13.61
CA HIS A 23 13.11 25.02 -12.37
C HIS A 23 13.28 24.18 -11.10
N ALA A 24 13.68 22.90 -11.21
CA ALA A 24 14.17 22.17 -10.04
C ALA A 24 15.48 22.81 -9.58
N ALA A 25 15.37 23.81 -8.70
CA ALA A 25 16.47 24.30 -7.88
C ALA A 25 17.23 23.09 -7.31
N PRO A 26 18.57 23.12 -7.25
CA PRO A 26 19.34 22.02 -6.66
C PRO A 26 18.72 21.65 -5.33
N THR A 27 18.28 20.40 -5.21
CA THR A 27 17.64 19.97 -3.98
C THR A 27 18.71 20.01 -2.90
N GLU A 28 18.51 20.84 -1.87
CA GLU A 28 19.35 20.87 -0.65
C GLU A 28 19.41 19.50 0.04
N TRP A 29 18.51 18.60 -0.36
CA TRP A 29 18.33 17.27 0.17
C TRP A 29 19.10 16.25 -0.67
N THR A 30 20.02 15.53 -0.03
CA THR A 30 20.65 14.33 -0.60
C THR A 30 20.27 13.10 0.23
N THR A 31 19.77 12.05 -0.41
CA THR A 31 19.39 10.79 0.24
C THR A 31 20.62 10.08 0.80
N THR A 32 20.59 9.76 2.09
CA THR A 32 21.71 9.05 2.75
C THR A 32 21.45 7.56 2.81
N ARG A 33 22.52 6.75 2.93
CA ARG A 33 22.38 5.30 3.14
C ARG A 33 21.57 4.96 4.39
N LYS A 34 21.74 5.72 5.49
CA LYS A 34 21.01 5.49 6.74
C LYS A 34 19.51 5.73 6.57
N GLU A 35 19.14 6.81 5.88
CA GLU A 35 17.75 7.11 5.54
C GLU A 35 17.14 6.05 4.62
N LEU A 36 17.90 5.57 3.63
CA LEU A 36 17.46 4.52 2.72
C LEU A 36 17.23 3.18 3.45
N TRP A 37 18.10 2.80 4.37
CA TRP A 37 17.88 1.62 5.20
C TRP A 37 16.71 1.78 6.17
N ALA A 38 16.48 2.98 6.70
CA ALA A 38 15.29 3.27 7.49
C ALA A 38 14.00 3.12 6.65
N TYR A 39 14.04 3.51 5.39
CA TYR A 39 12.95 3.29 4.43
C TYR A 39 12.66 1.80 4.24
N TYR A 40 13.69 1.00 3.99
CA TYR A 40 13.55 -0.45 3.82
C TYR A 40 13.05 -1.15 5.09
N LEU A 41 13.58 -0.76 6.25
CA LEU A 41 13.20 -1.34 7.53
C LEU A 41 11.74 -1.01 7.88
N TYR A 42 11.25 0.18 7.55
CA TYR A 42 9.84 0.51 7.74
C TYR A 42 8.93 -0.49 7.04
N TYR A 43 9.29 -0.93 5.82
CA TYR A 43 8.48 -1.87 5.06
C TYR A 43 8.40 -3.25 5.72
N VAL A 44 9.50 -3.71 6.35
CA VAL A 44 9.52 -4.95 7.14
C VAL A 44 8.44 -4.93 8.21
N GLY A 45 8.23 -3.79 8.87
CA GLY A 45 7.17 -3.62 9.85
C GLY A 45 5.79 -3.49 9.22
N ASN A 46 5.69 -2.68 8.15
CA ASN A 46 4.47 -2.44 7.41
C ASN A 46 4.19 -3.53 6.35
N ASN A 47 4.28 -4.80 6.76
CA ASN A 47 4.14 -5.98 5.90
C ASN A 47 2.70 -6.53 5.82
N GLY A 48 1.76 -5.96 6.59
CA GLY A 48 0.36 -6.37 6.60
C GLY A 48 0.03 -7.58 7.47
N LEU A 49 1.00 -8.20 8.17
CA LEU A 49 0.73 -9.35 9.03
C LEU A 49 -0.32 -9.03 10.12
N SER A 50 -0.19 -7.88 10.79
CA SER A 50 -1.13 -7.45 11.84
C SER A 50 -2.56 -7.24 11.33
N GLY A 51 -2.86 -6.07 10.75
CA GLY A 51 -4.23 -5.65 10.46
C GLY A 51 -4.83 -6.25 9.19
N PHE A 52 -3.99 -6.61 8.21
CA PHE A 52 -4.44 -7.07 6.89
C PHE A 52 -4.57 -8.60 6.82
N ASN A 53 -3.71 -9.37 7.49
CA ASN A 53 -3.75 -10.84 7.51
C ASN A 53 -4.44 -11.40 8.77
N PHE A 54 -3.84 -11.24 9.95
CA PHE A 54 -4.37 -11.85 11.18
C PHE A 54 -5.61 -11.13 11.73
N GLY A 55 -5.74 -9.83 11.48
CA GLY A 55 -6.93 -9.03 11.83
C GLY A 55 -8.24 -9.63 11.30
N PRO A 56 -8.41 -9.86 9.98
CA PRO A 56 -9.61 -10.50 9.44
C PRO A 56 -9.83 -11.92 9.99
N SER A 57 -8.78 -12.69 10.25
CA SER A 57 -8.92 -14.02 10.86
C SER A 57 -9.47 -13.96 12.28
N GLN A 58 -8.96 -13.04 13.11
CA GLN A 58 -9.48 -12.86 14.47
C GLN A 58 -10.90 -12.30 14.46
N PHE A 59 -11.17 -11.34 13.58
CA PHE A 59 -12.50 -10.80 13.35
C PHE A 59 -13.50 -11.91 12.99
N GLN A 60 -13.18 -12.73 11.99
CA GLN A 60 -14.03 -13.84 11.55
C GLN A 60 -14.20 -14.90 12.65
N ASN A 61 -13.14 -15.21 13.40
CA ASN A 61 -13.20 -16.11 14.56
C ASN A 61 -14.22 -15.61 15.60
N LEU A 62 -14.15 -14.34 16.01
CA LEU A 62 -15.11 -13.77 16.96
C LEU A 62 -16.55 -13.81 16.45
N LEU A 63 -16.76 -13.58 15.16
CA LEU A 63 -18.10 -13.73 14.57
C LEU A 63 -18.60 -15.17 14.68
N TYR A 64 -17.75 -16.16 14.38
CA TYR A 64 -18.14 -17.59 14.47
C TYR A 64 -18.48 -18.00 15.90
N LEU A 65 -17.76 -17.47 16.89
CA LEU A 65 -18.05 -17.73 18.29
C LEU A 65 -19.32 -17.03 18.78
N ALA A 66 -19.66 -15.87 18.20
CA ALA A 66 -20.88 -15.13 18.54
C ALA A 66 -22.12 -15.59 17.76
N GLY A 67 -21.92 -16.28 16.64
CA GLY A 67 -22.98 -16.74 15.75
C GLY A 67 -23.76 -17.93 16.31
N TYR A 68 -24.92 -18.20 15.70
CA TYR A 68 -25.77 -19.33 16.04
C TYR A 68 -26.24 -20.11 14.82
N ASP A 69 -26.71 -21.34 15.04
CA ASP A 69 -27.28 -22.19 13.98
C ASP A 69 -28.67 -21.66 13.56
N PRO A 70 -28.88 -21.32 12.27
CA PRO A 70 -30.13 -20.76 11.78
C PRO A 70 -31.34 -21.72 11.87
N THR A 71 -31.11 -23.02 12.05
CA THR A 71 -32.16 -24.04 12.15
C THR A 71 -32.80 -24.12 13.54
N GLN A 72 -32.17 -23.50 14.54
CA GLN A 72 -32.66 -23.47 15.91
C GLN A 72 -33.15 -22.08 16.31
N ALA A 73 -33.76 -21.99 17.50
CA ALA A 73 -34.10 -20.69 18.07
C ALA A 73 -32.83 -19.80 18.17
N PRO A 74 -32.95 -18.48 17.97
CA PRO A 74 -31.79 -17.59 17.98
C PRO A 74 -30.94 -17.76 19.23
N PHE A 75 -29.63 -17.96 19.04
CA PHE A 75 -28.64 -18.18 20.10
C PHE A 75 -28.86 -19.43 20.98
N ALA A 76 -29.76 -20.35 20.60
CA ALA A 76 -29.99 -21.58 21.36
C ALA A 76 -28.91 -22.64 21.12
N ALA A 77 -28.29 -22.64 19.93
CA ALA A 77 -27.19 -23.52 19.59
C ALA A 77 -26.05 -22.75 18.90
N PRO A 78 -24.78 -23.08 19.21
CA PRO A 78 -23.64 -22.51 18.52
C PRO A 78 -23.64 -22.94 17.05
N CYS A 79 -22.82 -22.27 16.25
CA CYS A 79 -22.68 -22.60 14.84
C CYS A 79 -22.29 -24.06 14.61
N GLY A 80 -22.93 -24.68 13.61
CA GLY A 80 -22.78 -26.10 13.31
C GLY A 80 -22.72 -26.38 11.81
N ALA A 81 -23.01 -27.62 11.44
CA ALA A 81 -23.02 -28.06 10.05
C ALA A 81 -24.08 -27.35 9.20
N ASN A 82 -25.17 -26.90 9.82
CA ASN A 82 -26.34 -26.30 9.15
C ASN A 82 -26.16 -24.80 8.80
N GLY A 83 -25.02 -24.22 9.13
CA GLY A 83 -24.71 -22.81 8.86
C GLY A 83 -24.40 -22.02 10.12
N CYS A 84 -24.07 -20.75 9.93
CA CYS A 84 -23.70 -19.86 11.01
C CYS A 84 -24.15 -18.43 10.69
N VAL A 85 -25.09 -17.92 11.48
CA VAL A 85 -25.68 -16.60 11.23
C VAL A 85 -25.55 -15.70 12.44
N LEU A 86 -25.51 -14.38 12.17
CA LEU A 86 -25.46 -13.36 13.19
C LEU A 86 -26.32 -12.14 12.77
N PRO A 87 -27.04 -11.49 13.71
CA PRO A 87 -27.72 -10.23 13.43
C PRO A 87 -26.69 -9.12 13.24
N TYR A 88 -26.54 -8.65 12.01
CA TYR A 88 -25.60 -7.60 11.63
C TYR A 88 -26.34 -6.53 10.82
N LEU A 89 -26.15 -5.24 11.13
CA LEU A 89 -26.82 -4.11 10.44
C LEU A 89 -28.31 -4.37 10.18
N GLY A 90 -29.05 -4.73 11.23
CA GLY A 90 -30.51 -4.90 11.21
C GLY A 90 -31.06 -6.12 10.47
N ARG A 91 -30.21 -7.02 9.94
CA ARG A 91 -30.67 -8.28 9.32
C ARG A 91 -29.82 -9.46 9.79
N VAL A 92 -30.43 -10.64 9.87
CA VAL A 92 -29.71 -11.90 10.08
C VAL A 92 -28.95 -12.24 8.80
N ARG A 93 -27.64 -12.45 8.91
CA ARG A 93 -26.74 -12.69 7.78
C ARG A 93 -25.78 -13.82 8.09
N ASP A 94 -25.36 -14.54 7.05
CA ASP A 94 -24.24 -15.48 7.12
C ASP A 94 -22.94 -14.74 7.46
N ILE A 95 -22.07 -15.37 8.24
CA ILE A 95 -20.81 -14.77 8.68
C ILE A 95 -19.91 -14.36 7.52
N ASN A 96 -19.81 -15.19 6.47
CA ASN A 96 -18.96 -14.85 5.33
C ASN A 96 -19.49 -13.60 4.63
N SER A 97 -20.82 -13.46 4.56
CA SER A 97 -21.45 -12.23 4.03
C SER A 97 -21.16 -11.02 4.92
N ILE A 98 -21.11 -11.17 6.25
CA ILE A 98 -20.73 -10.10 7.17
C ILE A 98 -19.27 -9.68 6.94
N VAL A 99 -18.35 -10.63 6.80
CA VAL A 99 -16.93 -10.37 6.54
C VAL A 99 -16.76 -9.60 5.23
N LEU A 100 -17.32 -10.11 4.13
CA LEU A 100 -17.24 -9.48 2.81
C LEU A 100 -17.84 -8.08 2.80
N MET A 101 -19.01 -7.89 3.43
CA MET A 101 -19.66 -6.59 3.50
C MET A 101 -18.86 -5.58 4.34
N THR A 102 -18.26 -6.03 5.44
CA THR A 102 -17.42 -5.18 6.30
C THR A 102 -16.14 -4.76 5.58
N ASN A 103 -15.54 -5.66 4.80
CA ASN A 103 -14.41 -5.32 3.95
C ASN A 103 -14.79 -4.28 2.88
N GLY A 104 -15.92 -4.47 2.21
CA GLY A 104 -16.44 -3.50 1.24
C GLY A 104 -16.71 -2.11 1.84
N ILE A 105 -17.28 -2.05 3.04
CA ILE A 105 -17.45 -0.78 3.80
C ILE A 105 -16.08 -0.16 4.10
N SER A 106 -15.10 -0.96 4.50
CA SER A 106 -13.74 -0.48 4.78
C SER A 106 -13.11 0.16 3.54
N PHE A 107 -13.20 -0.48 2.38
CA PHE A 107 -12.69 0.10 1.13
C PHE A 107 -13.42 1.36 0.70
N ALA A 108 -14.75 1.42 0.86
CA ALA A 108 -15.52 2.63 0.56
C ALA A 108 -15.08 3.82 1.44
N VAL A 109 -14.87 3.58 2.75
CA VAL A 109 -14.37 4.59 3.68
C VAL A 109 -12.93 4.99 3.32
N GLN A 110 -12.06 4.04 3.00
CA GLN A 110 -10.69 4.33 2.56
C GLN A 110 -10.66 5.18 1.29
N ALA A 111 -11.48 4.87 0.29
CA ALA A 111 -11.57 5.64 -0.94
C ALA A 111 -12.02 7.09 -0.67
N ALA A 112 -13.07 7.26 0.15
CA ALA A 112 -13.52 8.60 0.55
C ALA A 112 -12.44 9.38 1.30
N LEU A 113 -11.74 8.73 2.24
CA LEU A 113 -10.68 9.33 3.02
C LEU A 113 -9.48 9.73 2.14
N LEU A 114 -9.01 8.85 1.26
CA LEU A 114 -7.88 9.13 0.36
C LEU A 114 -8.21 10.19 -0.69
N LEU A 115 -9.47 10.37 -1.09
CA LEU A 115 -9.86 11.51 -1.93
C LEU A 115 -9.67 12.86 -1.22
N ILE A 116 -9.86 12.89 0.11
CA ILE A 116 -9.77 14.12 0.91
C ILE A 116 -8.31 14.44 1.25
N ILE A 117 -7.56 13.44 1.72
CA ILE A 117 -6.20 13.65 2.25
C ILE A 117 -5.09 13.19 1.29
N GLY A 118 -5.39 12.46 0.23
CA GLY A 118 -4.39 11.84 -0.65
C GLY A 118 -3.46 12.86 -1.30
N ALA A 119 -3.97 14.05 -1.65
CA ALA A 119 -3.13 15.12 -2.19
C ALA A 119 -2.06 15.61 -1.20
N TRP A 120 -2.19 15.35 0.10
CA TRP A 120 -1.20 15.74 1.09
C TRP A 120 0.06 14.85 1.02
N ALA A 121 0.02 13.77 0.24
CA ALA A 121 1.18 12.95 -0.07
C ALA A 121 2.16 13.69 -1.00
N ASP A 122 1.62 14.40 -2.00
CA ASP A 122 2.42 15.06 -3.03
C ASP A 122 2.66 16.55 -2.73
N TYR A 123 1.75 17.20 -2.00
CA TYR A 123 1.81 18.64 -1.72
C TYR A 123 2.16 18.95 -0.26
N GLY A 124 2.92 20.04 -0.08
CA GLY A 124 3.27 20.56 1.25
C GLY A 124 4.29 19.68 1.99
N THR A 125 4.39 19.85 3.31
CA THR A 125 5.41 19.20 4.15
C THR A 125 4.82 18.20 5.13
N PHE A 126 3.50 17.94 5.06
CA PHE A 126 2.78 17.23 6.11
C PHE A 126 2.77 15.71 5.94
N ARG A 127 3.15 15.17 4.77
CA ARG A 127 3.20 13.72 4.48
C ARG A 127 3.82 12.88 5.62
N PRO A 128 5.02 13.21 6.15
CA PRO A 128 5.64 12.42 7.22
C PRO A 128 4.78 12.32 8.49
N ASN A 129 4.07 13.41 8.85
CA ASN A 129 3.21 13.43 10.03
C ASN A 129 1.98 12.53 9.84
N ILE A 130 1.45 12.45 8.62
CA ILE A 130 0.34 11.57 8.27
C ILE A 130 0.78 10.10 8.33
N THR A 131 1.97 9.80 7.78
CA THR A 131 2.57 8.46 7.90
C THR A 131 2.74 8.06 9.37
N VAL A 132 3.31 8.93 10.20
CA VAL A 132 3.45 8.68 11.64
C VAL A 132 2.09 8.44 12.31
N PHE A 133 1.11 9.29 12.03
CA PHE A 133 -0.24 9.16 12.60
C PHE A 133 -0.88 7.81 12.27
N PHE A 134 -0.89 7.42 10.98
CA PHE A 134 -1.50 6.15 10.58
C PHE A 134 -0.75 4.95 11.14
N THR A 135 0.58 5.01 11.22
CA THR A 135 1.36 3.92 11.81
C THR A 135 1.09 3.79 13.31
N LEU A 136 1.07 4.90 14.05
CA LEU A 136 0.72 4.86 15.47
C LEU A 136 -0.71 4.38 15.70
N LEU A 137 -1.65 4.77 14.84
CA LEU A 137 -3.03 4.28 14.87
C LEU A 137 -3.09 2.78 14.61
N ALA A 138 -2.37 2.27 13.61
CA ALA A 138 -2.33 0.85 13.29
C ALA A 138 -1.69 0.03 14.42
N VAL A 139 -0.62 0.54 15.02
CA VAL A 139 0.01 -0.06 16.20
C VAL A 139 -0.95 -0.07 17.39
N ALA A 140 -1.64 1.04 17.67
CA ALA A 140 -2.63 1.12 18.74
C ALA A 140 -3.78 0.12 18.53
N VAL A 141 -4.30 0.01 17.31
CA VAL A 141 -5.29 -1.02 16.95
C VAL A 141 -4.74 -2.42 17.15
N SER A 142 -3.47 -2.66 16.78
CA SER A 142 -2.83 -3.97 16.96
C SER A 142 -2.80 -4.40 18.43
N PHE A 143 -2.48 -3.48 19.35
CA PHE A 143 -2.53 -3.75 20.79
C PHE A 143 -3.96 -3.82 21.33
N ALA A 144 -4.91 -3.07 20.76
CA ALA A 144 -6.31 -3.12 21.18
C ALA A 144 -6.95 -4.50 20.99
N TRP A 145 -6.47 -5.31 20.04
CA TRP A 145 -6.91 -6.70 19.87
C TRP A 145 -6.66 -7.59 21.10
N LEU A 146 -5.68 -7.25 21.97
CA LEU A 146 -5.49 -7.94 23.26
C LEU A 146 -6.68 -7.77 24.21
N GLY A 147 -7.49 -6.71 24.04
CA GLY A 147 -8.70 -6.49 24.82
C GLY A 147 -9.94 -7.17 24.23
N VAL A 148 -9.83 -7.83 23.08
CA VAL A 148 -10.95 -8.44 22.35
C VAL A 148 -10.71 -9.94 22.19
N GLU A 149 -10.74 -10.64 23.33
CA GLU A 149 -10.58 -12.10 23.39
C GLU A 149 -11.93 -12.84 23.54
N ASP A 150 -13.01 -12.11 23.87
CA ASP A 150 -14.35 -12.69 24.08
C ASP A 150 -15.29 -12.43 22.89
N ALA A 151 -16.09 -13.44 22.56
CA ALA A 151 -17.10 -13.38 21.49
C ALA A 151 -18.16 -12.28 21.71
N SER A 152 -18.44 -11.90 22.96
CA SER A 152 -19.36 -10.80 23.29
C SER A 152 -18.92 -9.45 22.72
N HIS A 153 -17.61 -9.26 22.50
CA HIS A 153 -17.02 -8.05 21.96
C HIS A 153 -16.88 -8.04 20.44
N TRP A 154 -17.58 -8.93 19.70
CA TRP A 154 -17.49 -9.02 18.24
C TRP A 154 -17.73 -7.69 17.52
N ARG A 155 -18.57 -6.80 18.07
CA ARG A 155 -18.81 -5.45 17.52
C ARG A 155 -17.58 -4.54 17.60
N VAL A 156 -16.83 -4.67 18.69
CA VAL A 156 -15.52 -3.99 18.84
C VAL A 156 -14.53 -4.59 17.84
N GLY A 157 -14.56 -5.91 17.65
CA GLY A 157 -13.78 -6.60 16.60
C GLY A 157 -14.05 -6.07 15.20
N VAL A 158 -15.32 -5.80 14.83
CA VAL A 158 -15.69 -5.14 13.56
C VAL A 158 -14.99 -3.78 13.44
N ALA A 159 -15.09 -2.95 14.49
CA ALA A 159 -14.51 -1.61 14.47
C ALA A 159 -12.97 -1.65 14.37
N LEU A 160 -12.32 -2.53 15.14
CA LEU A 160 -10.87 -2.72 15.08
C LEU A 160 -10.40 -3.23 13.72
N TYR A 161 -11.17 -4.11 13.08
CA TYR A 161 -10.86 -4.59 11.73
C TYR A 161 -10.92 -3.44 10.70
N ILE A 162 -12.01 -2.66 10.69
CA ILE A 162 -12.16 -1.52 9.78
C ILE A 162 -11.03 -0.49 10.00
N LEU A 163 -10.79 -0.11 11.26
CA LEU A 163 -9.75 0.85 11.61
C LEU A 163 -8.35 0.33 11.28
N GLY A 164 -8.08 -0.95 11.53
CA GLY A 164 -6.81 -1.59 11.22
C GLY A 164 -6.50 -1.58 9.73
N LEU A 165 -7.49 -1.90 8.89
CA LEU A 165 -7.36 -1.83 7.44
C LEU A 165 -7.12 -0.41 6.94
N ILE A 166 -7.91 0.56 7.41
CA ILE A 166 -7.73 1.98 7.02
C ILE A 166 -6.35 2.47 7.45
N ALA A 167 -5.93 2.15 8.68
CA ALA A 167 -4.66 2.62 9.20
C ALA A 167 -3.47 2.00 8.48
N TYR A 168 -3.52 0.70 8.20
CA TYR A 168 -2.50 0.00 7.40
C TYR A 168 -2.36 0.59 5.99
N GLN A 169 -3.48 0.75 5.28
CA GLN A 169 -3.46 1.28 3.93
C GLN A 169 -3.02 2.75 3.91
N GLY A 170 -3.49 3.56 4.86
CA GLY A 170 -3.04 4.94 5.02
C GLY A 170 -1.53 5.02 5.25
N SER A 171 -0.97 4.24 6.19
CA SER A 171 0.47 4.24 6.45
C SER A 171 1.27 3.78 5.24
N LEU A 172 0.76 2.82 4.46
CA LEU A 172 1.42 2.35 3.25
C LEU A 172 1.42 3.44 2.18
N THR A 173 0.27 4.05 1.87
CA THR A 173 0.14 5.10 0.84
C THR A 173 1.06 6.30 1.08
N PHE A 174 1.09 6.85 2.30
CA PHE A 174 1.91 8.04 2.57
C PHE A 174 3.40 7.70 2.76
N TRP A 175 3.73 6.46 3.12
CA TRP A 175 5.10 5.98 3.10
C TRP A 175 5.61 5.77 1.67
N THR A 176 4.84 5.10 0.79
CA THR A 176 5.24 4.86 -0.60
C THR A 176 5.44 6.17 -1.37
N ALA A 177 4.66 7.22 -1.07
CA ALA A 177 4.86 8.54 -1.68
C ALA A 177 6.24 9.16 -1.41
N ALA A 178 6.95 8.74 -0.35
CA ALA A 178 8.33 9.19 -0.09
C ALA A 178 9.33 8.71 -1.17
N PHE A 179 9.01 7.60 -1.84
CA PHE A 179 9.88 6.91 -2.79
C PHE A 179 10.38 7.79 -3.92
N ALA A 180 9.49 8.56 -4.54
CA ALA A 180 9.84 9.41 -5.68
C ALA A 180 10.88 10.46 -5.27
N GLY A 181 10.72 11.06 -4.10
CA GLY A 181 11.67 12.00 -3.52
C GLY A 181 13.01 11.34 -3.17
N LEU A 182 12.98 10.15 -2.55
CA LEU A 182 14.19 9.40 -2.21
C LEU A 182 15.03 9.07 -3.45
N ALA A 183 14.38 8.61 -4.53
CA ALA A 183 15.05 8.25 -5.77
C ALA A 183 15.62 9.45 -6.52
N ARG A 184 14.88 10.58 -6.55
CA ARG A 184 15.34 11.83 -7.18
C ARG A 184 16.57 12.39 -6.47
N ASP A 185 16.58 12.33 -5.14
CA ASP A 185 17.62 12.95 -4.31
C ASP A 185 18.80 12.00 -4.05
N LEU A 186 18.93 10.89 -4.78
CA LEU A 186 20.12 10.04 -4.71
C LEU A 186 21.35 10.79 -5.26
N PRO A 187 22.54 10.64 -4.64
CA PRO A 187 23.76 11.30 -5.12
C PRO A 187 24.04 11.03 -6.60
N GLU A 188 23.96 9.78 -7.04
CA GLU A 188 24.19 9.44 -8.45
C GLU A 188 23.17 10.06 -9.43
N VAL A 189 21.94 10.29 -8.99
CA VAL A 189 20.88 10.92 -9.81
C VAL A 189 21.08 12.42 -9.87
N GLN A 190 21.52 13.04 -8.75
CA GLN A 190 21.89 14.45 -8.68
C GLN A 190 23.10 14.76 -9.57
N THR A 191 24.18 13.98 -9.46
CA THR A 191 25.37 14.14 -10.33
C THR A 191 24.99 13.95 -11.80
N SER A 192 24.16 12.96 -12.12
CA SER A 192 23.67 12.75 -13.49
C SER A 192 22.84 13.94 -14.01
N LEU A 193 22.12 14.66 -13.13
CA LEU A 193 21.39 15.86 -13.52
C LEU A 193 22.33 17.05 -13.78
N GLU A 194 23.41 17.17 -12.99
CA GLU A 194 24.45 18.17 -13.19
C GLU A 194 25.20 17.94 -14.51
N GLU A 195 25.56 16.69 -14.83
CA GLU A 195 26.19 16.32 -16.10
C GLU A 195 25.32 16.68 -17.32
N VAL A 196 23.99 16.52 -17.22
CA VAL A 196 23.06 16.96 -18.27
C VAL A 196 23.05 18.48 -18.42
N LYS A 197 23.09 19.22 -17.29
CA LYS A 197 23.13 20.69 -17.31
C LYS A 197 24.43 21.23 -17.91
N GLU A 198 25.53 20.53 -17.68
CA GLU A 198 26.84 20.84 -18.25
C GLU A 198 26.97 20.40 -19.72
N GLY A 199 26.01 19.65 -20.25
CA GLY A 199 26.04 19.11 -21.62
C GLY A 199 26.93 17.88 -21.79
N ASN A 200 27.43 17.30 -20.68
CA ASN A 200 28.29 16.12 -20.65
C ASN A 200 27.50 14.81 -20.82
N LYS A 201 26.17 14.84 -20.69
CA LYS A 201 25.30 13.67 -20.74
C LYS A 201 23.95 13.99 -21.38
N THR A 202 23.36 13.00 -22.04
CA THR A 202 22.04 13.15 -22.68
C THR A 202 20.89 13.04 -21.67
N VAL A 203 19.73 13.61 -22.04
CA VAL A 203 18.52 13.55 -21.21
C VAL A 203 18.01 12.11 -21.10
N GLU A 204 18.14 11.34 -22.17
CA GLU A 204 17.74 9.94 -22.27
C GLU A 204 18.55 9.05 -21.32
N GLU A 205 19.87 9.27 -21.23
CA GLU A 205 20.73 8.56 -20.29
C GLU A 205 20.39 8.90 -18.83
N HIS A 206 20.05 10.16 -18.54
CA HIS A 206 19.58 10.55 -17.21
C HIS A 206 18.24 9.90 -16.84
N ALA A 207 17.30 9.83 -17.78
CA ALA A 207 16.01 9.16 -17.59
C ALA A 207 16.20 7.65 -17.33
N ALA A 208 17.09 7.00 -18.10
CA ALA A 208 17.43 5.59 -17.92
C ALA A 208 18.03 5.32 -16.54
N LEU A 209 18.99 6.15 -16.08
CA LEU A 209 19.57 6.03 -14.75
C LEU A 209 18.53 6.23 -13.64
N THR A 210 17.66 7.21 -13.79
CA THR A 210 16.59 7.50 -12.83
C THR A 210 15.63 6.30 -12.71
N SER A 211 15.25 5.70 -13.85
CA SER A 211 14.41 4.50 -13.90
C SER A 211 15.08 3.31 -13.22
N LEU A 212 16.37 3.06 -13.49
CA LEU A 212 17.14 1.99 -12.85
C LEU A 212 17.28 2.21 -11.34
N SER A 213 17.50 3.45 -10.91
CA SER A 213 17.65 3.80 -9.49
C SER A 213 16.35 3.60 -8.71
N ARG A 214 15.21 4.00 -9.29
CA ARG A 214 13.87 3.71 -8.75
C ARG A 214 13.65 2.21 -8.63
N ASN A 215 13.93 1.45 -9.69
CA ASN A 215 13.77 0.00 -9.68
C ASN A 215 14.65 -0.68 -8.61
N ARG A 216 15.90 -0.21 -8.44
CA ARG A 216 16.81 -0.71 -7.39
C ARG A 216 16.25 -0.50 -5.99
N ILE A 217 15.78 0.71 -5.67
CA ILE A 217 15.19 1.01 -4.36
C ILE A 217 13.97 0.12 -4.11
N SER A 218 13.09 -0.01 -5.10
CA SER A 218 11.88 -0.85 -5.02
C SER A 218 12.23 -2.32 -4.73
N ASN A 219 13.10 -2.92 -5.55
CA ASN A 219 13.45 -4.33 -5.42
C ASN A 219 14.17 -4.63 -4.10
N ILE A 220 15.07 -3.76 -3.65
CA ILE A 220 15.75 -3.95 -2.36
C ILE A 220 14.75 -3.81 -1.21
N SER A 221 13.85 -2.82 -1.26
CA SER A 221 12.78 -2.67 -0.25
C SER A 221 11.98 -3.97 -0.13
N PHE A 222 11.59 -4.54 -1.28
CA PHE A 222 10.84 -5.78 -1.34
C PHE A 222 11.63 -6.97 -0.77
N THR A 223 12.88 -7.18 -1.22
CA THR A 223 13.72 -8.27 -0.71
C THR A 223 13.94 -8.18 0.81
N VAL A 224 14.24 -6.99 1.33
CA VAL A 224 14.45 -6.78 2.76
C VAL A 224 13.16 -7.05 3.52
N SER A 225 12.02 -6.56 3.02
CA SER A 225 10.70 -6.82 3.61
C SER A 225 10.38 -8.31 3.68
N SER A 226 10.53 -9.04 2.57
CA SER A 226 10.25 -10.49 2.52
C SER A 226 11.16 -11.29 3.46
N LEU A 227 12.45 -10.95 3.54
CA LEU A 227 13.36 -11.60 4.49
C LEU A 227 12.97 -11.30 5.95
N GLY A 228 12.61 -10.06 6.25
CA GLY A 228 12.14 -9.67 7.57
C GLY A 228 10.83 -10.37 7.95
N GLU A 229 9.91 -10.49 7.00
CA GLU A 229 8.64 -11.19 7.16
C GLU A 229 8.84 -12.67 7.53
N ILE A 230 9.77 -13.37 6.89
CA ILE A 230 10.11 -14.76 7.24
C ILE A 230 10.54 -14.87 8.70
N ILE A 231 11.37 -13.94 9.18
CA ILE A 231 11.84 -13.93 10.59
C ILE A 231 10.65 -13.72 11.53
N ILE A 232 9.77 -12.76 11.21
CA ILE A 232 8.57 -12.46 12.00
C ILE A 232 7.66 -13.70 12.05
N LEU A 233 7.40 -14.35 10.92
CA LEU A 233 6.58 -15.55 10.83
C LEU A 233 7.15 -16.71 11.64
N VAL A 234 8.47 -16.91 11.64
CA VAL A 234 9.13 -17.94 12.48
C VAL A 234 8.87 -17.68 13.96
N VAL A 235 8.98 -16.43 14.42
CA VAL A 235 8.68 -16.07 15.81
C VAL A 235 7.20 -16.27 16.12
N MET A 236 6.31 -15.90 15.20
CA MET A 236 4.87 -16.12 15.33
C MET A 236 4.52 -17.59 15.52
N VAL A 237 5.12 -18.50 14.73
CA VAL A 237 4.95 -19.95 14.90
C VAL A 237 5.41 -20.39 16.29
N GLY A 238 6.50 -19.81 16.81
CA GLY A 238 6.95 -20.02 18.18
C GLY A 238 5.91 -19.60 19.23
N ILE A 239 5.31 -18.41 19.07
CA ILE A 239 4.25 -17.89 19.96
C ILE A 239 3.03 -18.81 19.97
N ILE A 240 2.59 -19.26 18.79
CA ILE A 240 1.46 -20.18 18.63
C ILE A 240 1.68 -21.48 19.40
N LYS A 241 2.87 -22.06 19.26
CA LYS A 241 3.25 -23.28 19.98
C LYS A 241 3.32 -23.02 21.49
N GLY A 242 3.91 -21.90 21.91
CA GLY A 242 4.03 -21.52 23.31
C GLY A 242 2.67 -21.30 24.00
N LEU A 243 1.69 -20.76 23.29
CA LEU A 243 0.33 -20.53 23.79
C LEU A 243 -0.57 -21.78 23.69
N ASN A 244 -0.08 -22.89 23.15
CA ASN A 244 -0.87 -24.09 22.91
C ASN A 244 -2.20 -23.77 22.21
N ALA A 245 -2.13 -23.02 21.11
CA ALA A 245 -3.30 -22.48 20.41
C ALA A 245 -4.31 -23.55 19.94
N GLY A 246 -3.89 -24.82 19.83
CA GLY A 246 -4.76 -25.95 19.48
C GLY A 246 -5.46 -26.62 20.67
N ALA A 247 -5.11 -26.26 21.92
CA ALA A 247 -5.65 -26.93 23.11
C ALA A 247 -7.09 -26.51 23.44
N SER A 248 -7.49 -25.29 23.08
CA SER A 248 -8.84 -24.79 23.30
C SER A 248 -9.18 -23.63 22.37
N THR A 249 -10.47 -23.38 22.16
CA THR A 249 -10.98 -22.23 21.41
C THR A 249 -10.55 -20.89 22.05
N ALA A 250 -10.49 -20.83 23.38
CA ALA A 250 -10.01 -19.66 24.10
C ALA A 250 -8.52 -19.40 23.84
N ASN A 251 -7.68 -20.44 23.89
CA ASN A 251 -6.26 -20.32 23.55
C ASN A 251 -6.05 -19.92 22.09
N ASN A 252 -6.88 -20.42 21.18
CA ASN A 252 -6.83 -20.04 19.77
C ASN A 252 -7.13 -18.54 19.56
N THR A 253 -8.22 -18.06 20.15
CA THR A 253 -8.65 -16.66 20.09
C THR A 253 -7.59 -15.74 20.70
N LYS A 254 -7.03 -16.13 21.84
CA LYS A 254 -5.93 -15.41 22.48
C LYS A 254 -4.67 -15.40 21.62
N ALA A 255 -4.33 -16.52 20.99
CA ALA A 255 -3.16 -16.60 20.11
C ALA A 255 -3.26 -15.60 18.96
N PHE A 256 -4.42 -15.49 18.31
CA PHE A 256 -4.62 -14.48 17.26
C PHE A 256 -4.41 -13.05 17.78
N SER A 257 -5.01 -12.68 18.91
CA SER A 257 -4.81 -11.34 19.50
C SER A 257 -3.35 -11.06 19.84
N VAL A 258 -2.63 -12.05 20.39
CA VAL A 258 -1.20 -11.91 20.71
C VAL A 258 -0.35 -11.78 19.45
N LEU A 259 -0.65 -12.52 18.37
CA LEU A 259 0.07 -12.42 17.10
C LEU A 259 -0.08 -11.05 16.45
N ILE A 260 -1.30 -10.51 16.46
CA ILE A 260 -1.59 -9.16 15.95
C ILE A 260 -0.80 -8.12 16.75
N ALA A 261 -0.83 -8.19 18.08
CA ALA A 261 -0.10 -7.28 18.94
C ALA A 261 1.43 -7.39 18.78
N PHE A 262 1.95 -8.61 18.64
CA PHE A 262 3.37 -8.85 18.36
C PHE A 262 3.79 -8.21 17.03
N SER A 263 3.01 -8.42 15.96
CA SER A 263 3.27 -7.78 14.67
C SER A 263 3.23 -6.25 14.77
N GLY A 264 2.27 -5.69 15.50
CA GLY A 264 2.21 -4.25 15.78
C GLY A 264 3.44 -3.74 16.54
N ALA A 265 3.94 -4.50 17.51
CA ALA A 265 5.15 -4.16 18.26
C ALA A 265 6.39 -4.16 17.35
N VAL A 266 6.56 -5.19 16.53
CA VAL A 266 7.65 -5.26 15.53
C VAL A 266 7.55 -4.09 14.55
N TRP A 267 6.34 -3.78 14.08
CA TRP A 267 6.13 -2.65 13.18
C TRP A 267 6.56 -1.32 13.82
N LEU A 268 6.16 -1.06 15.06
CA LEU A 268 6.61 0.14 15.78
C LEU A 268 8.14 0.21 15.81
N LEU A 269 8.82 -0.86 16.21
CA LEU A 269 10.29 -0.91 16.29
C LEU A 269 10.95 -0.65 14.92
N CYS A 270 10.43 -1.25 13.86
CA CYS A 270 10.90 -1.08 12.49
C CYS A 270 10.62 0.33 11.94
N ALA A 271 9.56 0.99 12.41
CA ALA A 271 9.17 2.33 11.95
C ALA A 271 9.96 3.46 12.64
N LEU A 272 10.48 3.25 13.86
CA LEU A 272 11.20 4.28 14.63
C LEU A 272 12.37 4.92 13.84
N PRO A 273 13.25 4.15 13.16
CA PRO A 273 14.34 4.76 12.39
C PRO A 273 13.82 5.66 11.27
N TRP A 274 12.71 5.31 10.62
CA TRP A 274 12.11 6.14 9.58
C TRP A 274 11.57 7.45 10.14
N PHE A 275 10.89 7.41 11.29
CA PHE A 275 10.35 8.62 11.94
C PHE A 275 11.42 9.65 12.32
N VAL A 276 12.65 9.19 12.61
CA VAL A 276 13.77 10.04 13.03
C VAL A 276 14.64 10.46 11.85
N LEU A 277 14.91 9.55 10.90
CA LEU A 277 15.88 9.78 9.81
C LEU A 277 15.25 10.37 8.54
N GLU A 278 13.92 10.37 8.43
CA GLU A 278 13.23 10.97 7.30
C GLU A 278 13.45 12.50 7.26
N LYS A 279 14.07 12.98 6.17
CA LYS A 279 14.46 14.39 6.01
C LYS A 279 13.31 15.37 5.76
N ARG A 280 12.05 14.94 5.88
CA ARG A 280 10.83 15.76 5.67
C ARG A 280 10.89 16.67 4.43
N ARG A 281 11.28 16.09 3.30
CA ARG A 281 11.38 16.80 2.01
C ARG A 281 10.05 17.50 1.68
N PRO A 282 10.07 18.79 1.30
CA PRO A 282 8.86 19.46 0.86
C PRO A 282 8.35 18.84 -0.44
N GLY A 283 7.04 18.59 -0.48
CA GLY A 283 6.31 18.25 -1.68
C GLY A 283 6.14 19.45 -2.62
N LEU A 284 5.33 19.27 -3.64
CA LEU A 284 4.99 20.30 -4.61
C LEU A 284 4.31 21.51 -3.93
N LYS A 285 4.53 22.69 -4.51
CA LYS A 285 3.84 23.91 -4.08
C LYS A 285 2.38 23.86 -4.56
N LEU A 286 1.48 24.37 -3.73
CA LEU A 286 0.07 24.47 -4.09
C LEU A 286 -0.11 25.48 -5.22
N PRO A 287 -0.91 25.17 -6.27
CA PRO A 287 -1.30 26.15 -7.27
C PRO A 287 -2.01 27.37 -6.65
N PRO A 288 -1.84 28.58 -7.20
CA PRO A 288 -2.50 29.78 -6.71
C PRO A 288 -4.02 29.59 -6.62
N GLY A 289 -4.63 30.00 -5.50
CA GLY A 289 -6.07 29.89 -5.27
C GLY A 289 -6.60 28.48 -4.94
N SER A 290 -5.71 27.52 -4.64
CA SER A 290 -6.11 26.17 -4.19
C SER A 290 -5.67 25.91 -2.75
N THR A 291 -6.48 25.15 -2.02
CA THR A 291 -6.16 24.66 -0.67
C THR A 291 -5.84 23.17 -0.69
N LEU A 292 -5.15 22.67 0.33
CA LEU A 292 -4.84 21.24 0.51
C LEU A 292 -6.07 20.33 0.50
N LEU A 293 -7.24 20.83 0.92
CA LEU A 293 -8.50 20.07 0.91
C LEU A 293 -9.18 20.07 -0.46
N THR A 294 -9.03 21.16 -1.23
CA THR A 294 -9.69 21.30 -2.54
C THR A 294 -8.85 20.79 -3.70
N ILE A 295 -7.53 20.71 -3.53
CA ILE A 295 -6.60 20.33 -4.61
C ILE A 295 -6.80 18.88 -5.04
N GLY A 296 -7.12 17.96 -4.11
CA GLY A 296 -7.44 16.58 -4.43
C GLY A 296 -8.61 16.47 -5.43
N PHE A 297 -9.75 17.10 -5.13
CA PHE A 297 -10.90 17.14 -6.04
C PHE A 297 -10.58 17.79 -7.39
N LYS A 298 -9.81 18.89 -7.39
CA LYS A 298 -9.41 19.58 -8.63
C LYS A 298 -8.51 18.70 -9.48
N GLN A 299 -7.55 17.99 -8.87
CA GLN A 299 -6.69 17.03 -9.56
C GLN A 299 -7.48 15.85 -10.10
N THR A 300 -8.39 15.27 -9.31
CA THR A 300 -9.25 14.18 -9.78
C THR A 300 -10.07 14.62 -10.99
N TYR A 301 -10.62 15.83 -10.97
CA TYR A 301 -11.38 16.38 -12.10
C TYR A 301 -10.52 16.57 -13.36
N VAL A 302 -9.33 17.17 -13.21
CA VAL A 302 -8.40 17.37 -14.33
C VAL A 302 -7.90 16.03 -14.86
N ALA A 303 -7.48 15.13 -13.99
CA ALA A 303 -7.02 13.79 -14.34
C ALA A 303 -8.11 13.00 -15.06
N PHE A 304 -9.36 13.07 -14.60
CA PHE A 304 -10.49 12.42 -15.26
C PHE A 304 -10.70 12.98 -16.68
N ARG A 305 -10.66 14.30 -16.86
CA ARG A 305 -10.79 14.93 -18.18
C ARG A 305 -9.66 14.54 -19.13
N GLU A 306 -8.42 14.53 -18.66
CA GLU A 306 -7.26 14.14 -19.47
C GLU A 306 -7.26 12.63 -19.78
N CYS A 307 -7.71 11.79 -18.85
CA CYS A 307 -7.90 10.37 -19.10
C CYS A 307 -8.87 10.14 -20.28
N LEU A 308 -10.00 10.84 -20.32
CA LEU A 308 -10.95 10.73 -21.43
C LEU A 308 -10.37 11.19 -22.78
N ARG A 309 -9.35 12.06 -22.76
CA ARG A 309 -8.63 12.49 -23.97
C ARG A 309 -7.62 11.43 -24.42
N LEU A 310 -6.90 10.82 -23.48
CA LEU A 310 -5.89 9.79 -23.72
C LEU A 310 -6.49 8.38 -23.58
N LYS A 311 -7.28 7.97 -24.59
CA LYS A 311 -8.03 6.70 -24.58
C LYS A 311 -7.21 5.47 -24.17
N GLN A 312 -5.95 5.41 -24.58
CA GLN A 312 -5.06 4.29 -24.25
C GLN A 312 -4.62 4.30 -22.77
N THR A 313 -4.34 5.49 -22.20
CA THR A 313 -4.02 5.63 -20.77
C THR A 313 -5.24 5.33 -19.92
N PHE A 314 -6.43 5.77 -20.34
CA PHE A 314 -7.67 5.44 -19.65
C PHE A 314 -7.97 3.93 -19.65
N LEU A 315 -7.79 3.27 -20.79
CA LEU A 315 -7.94 1.82 -20.88
C LEU A 315 -6.96 1.10 -19.94
N TYR A 316 -5.70 1.56 -19.90
CA TYR A 316 -4.70 1.04 -18.97
C TYR A 316 -5.11 1.22 -17.50
N LEU A 317 -5.60 2.40 -17.12
CA LEU A 317 -6.05 2.67 -15.75
C LEU A 317 -7.25 1.80 -15.33
N ILE A 318 -8.17 1.53 -16.26
CA ILE A 318 -9.28 0.59 -16.02
C ILE A 318 -8.74 -0.81 -15.75
N PHE A 319 -7.86 -1.32 -16.61
CA PHE A 319 -7.27 -2.65 -16.39
C PHE A 319 -6.44 -2.72 -15.11
N TYR A 320 -5.72 -1.66 -14.80
CA TYR A 320 -4.94 -1.56 -13.57
C TYR A 320 -5.83 -1.58 -12.32
N PHE A 321 -6.91 -0.78 -12.33
CA PHE A 321 -7.92 -0.78 -11.27
C PHE A 321 -8.57 -2.16 -11.11
N LEU A 322 -9.01 -2.78 -12.21
CA LEU A 322 -9.62 -4.11 -12.19
C LEU A 322 -8.64 -5.17 -11.69
N MET A 323 -7.38 -5.12 -12.11
CA MET A 323 -6.34 -6.04 -11.64
C MET A 323 -6.12 -5.89 -10.13
N GLY A 324 -5.98 -4.66 -9.63
CA GLY A 324 -5.82 -4.40 -8.20
C GLY A 324 -7.01 -4.86 -7.37
N ASP A 325 -8.23 -4.59 -7.83
CA ASP A 325 -9.47 -5.00 -7.17
C ASP A 325 -9.62 -6.53 -7.13
N VAL A 326 -9.39 -7.20 -8.26
CA VAL A 326 -9.42 -8.67 -8.36
C VAL A 326 -8.39 -9.29 -7.44
N LEU A 327 -7.15 -8.76 -7.39
CA LEU A 327 -6.10 -9.29 -6.52
C LEU A 327 -6.46 -9.19 -5.04
N ASN A 328 -6.86 -8.00 -4.57
CA ASN A 328 -7.22 -7.78 -3.16
C ASN A 328 -8.46 -8.59 -2.75
N THR A 329 -9.46 -8.65 -3.63
CA THR A 329 -10.68 -9.43 -3.39
C THR A 329 -10.37 -10.92 -3.36
N THR A 330 -9.53 -11.43 -4.26
CA THR A 330 -9.13 -12.84 -4.31
C THR A 330 -8.43 -13.26 -3.02
N VAL A 331 -7.47 -12.48 -2.52
CA VAL A 331 -6.81 -12.74 -1.23
C VAL A 331 -7.82 -12.78 -0.08
N THR A 332 -8.74 -11.82 -0.04
CA THR A 332 -9.79 -11.79 1.00
C THR A 332 -10.70 -13.01 0.94
N VAL A 333 -11.13 -13.42 -0.27
CA VAL A 333 -12.03 -14.57 -0.46
C VAL A 333 -11.32 -15.87 -0.09
N ILE A 334 -10.07 -16.06 -0.52
CA ILE A 334 -9.26 -17.23 -0.16
C ILE A 334 -9.11 -17.31 1.36
N GLY A 335 -8.73 -16.22 2.02
CA GLY A 335 -8.61 -16.17 3.48
C GLY A 335 -9.94 -16.47 4.19
N THR A 336 -11.04 -15.90 3.71
CA THR A 336 -12.39 -16.16 4.26
C THR A 336 -12.77 -17.64 4.14
N LEU A 337 -12.46 -18.27 3.00
CA LEU A 337 -12.74 -19.69 2.76
C LEU A 337 -11.86 -20.60 3.62
N GLN A 338 -10.57 -20.28 3.76
CA GLN A 338 -9.65 -21.03 4.64
C GLN A 338 -10.11 -20.94 6.10
N ASN A 339 -10.48 -19.75 6.56
CA ASN A 339 -10.97 -19.52 7.91
C ASN A 339 -12.33 -20.20 8.16
N SER A 340 -13.26 -20.16 7.20
CA SER A 340 -14.56 -20.83 7.34
C SER A 340 -14.47 -22.35 7.43
N ARG A 341 -13.42 -22.96 6.85
CA ARG A 341 -13.13 -24.39 7.00
C ARG A 341 -12.45 -24.70 8.33
N ASN A 342 -11.46 -23.90 8.71
CA ASN A 342 -10.61 -24.20 9.87
C ASN A 342 -11.23 -23.77 11.21
N CYS A 343 -12.11 -22.76 11.21
CA CYS A 343 -12.67 -22.20 12.43
C CYS A 343 -14.09 -22.72 12.74
N ARG A 344 -14.54 -23.81 12.07
CA ARG A 344 -15.77 -24.54 12.44
C ARG A 344 -15.58 -25.39 13.70
N PRO A 345 -16.56 -25.45 14.63
CA PRO A 345 -16.49 -26.35 15.78
C PRO A 345 -16.38 -27.82 15.33
N GLY A 346 -15.32 -28.51 15.76
CA GLY A 346 -15.05 -29.92 15.42
C GLY A 346 -13.87 -30.16 14.47
N CYS A 347 -13.33 -29.14 13.81
CA CYS A 347 -12.09 -29.25 13.03
C CYS A 347 -10.88 -28.90 13.90
N GLY A 348 -10.24 -29.90 14.50
CA GLY A 348 -9.14 -29.76 15.46
C GLY A 348 -7.79 -29.25 14.92
N ASN A 349 -7.73 -28.56 13.76
CA ASN A 349 -6.47 -28.09 13.18
C ASN A 349 -6.53 -26.60 12.80
N ILE A 350 -5.96 -25.76 13.68
CA ILE A 350 -5.10 -24.59 13.39
C ILE A 350 -5.54 -23.73 12.17
N CYS A 351 -6.26 -22.62 12.42
CA CYS A 351 -6.61 -21.55 11.45
C CYS A 351 -5.40 -20.71 10.94
N ILE A 352 -4.17 -21.24 10.87
CA ILE A 352 -2.94 -20.42 10.87
C ILE A 352 -2.21 -20.31 9.52
N LEU A 353 -2.44 -21.23 8.58
CA LEU A 353 -1.64 -21.27 7.34
C LEU A 353 -2.16 -20.36 6.20
N GLY A 354 -3.24 -19.61 6.41
CA GLY A 354 -3.86 -18.80 5.36
C GLY A 354 -3.30 -17.38 5.16
N GLY A 355 -2.45 -16.89 6.08
CA GLY A 355 -2.01 -15.48 6.10
C GLY A 355 -0.68 -15.20 5.39
N ALA A 356 -0.09 -16.17 4.69
CA ALA A 356 1.24 -16.05 4.10
C ALA A 356 1.23 -15.87 2.57
N GLU A 357 0.07 -15.77 1.93
CA GLU A 357 -0.02 -15.58 0.49
C GLU A 357 -0.33 -14.11 0.14
N THR A 358 0.73 -13.49 -0.39
CA THR A 358 0.78 -12.31 -1.27
C THR A 358 0.24 -10.98 -0.70
N VAL A 359 1.17 -10.15 -0.18
CA VAL A 359 1.04 -8.69 -0.27
C VAL A 359 1.05 -8.33 -1.76
N PRO A 360 -0.04 -7.80 -2.35
CA PRO A 360 -0.06 -7.47 -3.77
C PRO A 360 0.88 -6.30 -4.07
N ASN A 361 1.50 -6.42 -5.22
CA ASN A 361 2.63 -5.63 -5.66
C ASN A 361 2.21 -4.28 -6.26
N GLN A 362 1.69 -3.36 -5.41
CA GLN A 362 1.41 -1.98 -5.83
C GLN A 362 2.70 -1.29 -6.33
N TYR A 363 3.84 -1.67 -5.74
CA TYR A 363 5.14 -1.02 -5.91
C TYR A 363 5.86 -1.33 -7.24
N GLN A 364 5.82 -2.58 -7.73
CA GLN A 364 6.37 -2.93 -9.04
C GLN A 364 5.47 -2.42 -10.17
N SER A 365 4.19 -2.24 -9.88
CA SER A 365 3.24 -1.61 -10.79
C SER A 365 3.62 -0.15 -11.06
N ASP A 366 3.90 0.66 -10.04
CA ASP A 366 4.29 2.07 -10.22
C ASP A 366 5.58 2.24 -11.05
N VAL A 367 6.54 1.32 -10.93
CA VAL A 367 7.77 1.29 -11.74
C VAL A 367 7.46 0.92 -13.20
N VAL A 368 6.53 -0.01 -13.44
CA VAL A 368 6.06 -0.38 -14.78
C VAL A 368 5.22 0.74 -15.40
N VAL A 369 4.35 1.39 -14.61
CA VAL A 369 3.55 2.58 -14.99
C VAL A 369 4.48 3.69 -15.45
N GLN A 370 5.51 4.01 -14.66
CA GLN A 370 6.46 5.06 -15.03
C GLN A 370 7.26 4.68 -16.28
N ARG A 371 7.71 3.42 -16.41
CA ARG A 371 8.39 2.96 -17.63
C ARG A 371 7.50 3.02 -18.88
N LEU A 372 6.20 2.70 -18.75
CA LEU A 372 5.23 2.78 -19.84
C LEU A 372 4.94 4.24 -20.22
N LEU A 373 4.86 5.13 -19.24
CA LEU A 373 4.72 6.57 -19.47
C LEU A 373 5.99 7.14 -20.13
N ASP A 374 7.18 6.83 -19.61
CA ASP A 374 8.46 7.31 -20.14
C ASP A 374 8.71 6.78 -21.58
N HIS A 375 8.42 5.51 -21.87
CA HIS A 375 8.51 4.96 -23.24
C HIS A 375 7.54 5.65 -24.21
N ARG A 376 6.31 5.93 -23.77
CA ARG A 376 5.26 6.54 -24.62
C ARG A 376 5.46 8.05 -24.80
N PHE A 377 6.09 8.73 -23.85
CA PHE A 377 6.51 10.12 -24.04
C PHE A 377 7.67 10.24 -25.03
N ASN A 378 8.61 9.28 -25.04
CA ASN A 378 9.65 9.20 -26.07
C ASN A 378 9.06 8.91 -27.48
N ASP A 379 8.04 8.05 -27.59
CA ASP A 379 7.35 7.79 -28.87
C ASP A 379 6.44 8.93 -29.35
N LEU A 380 5.95 9.78 -28.44
CA LEU A 380 5.16 10.98 -28.80
C LEU A 380 6.06 12.16 -29.21
N GLY A 381 7.28 12.24 -28.68
CA GLY A 381 8.29 13.22 -29.09
C GLY A 381 8.79 13.01 -30.53
N THR A 382 8.89 11.75 -30.98
CA THR A 382 9.33 11.41 -32.35
C THR A 382 8.24 11.62 -33.40
N HIS A 383 6.96 11.60 -33.04
CA HIS A 383 5.85 11.88 -33.97
C HIS A 383 5.48 13.37 -34.07
N TRP A 384 5.84 14.21 -33.10
CA TRP A 384 5.58 15.65 -33.15
C TRP A 384 6.56 16.45 -34.02
N SER A 385 7.71 15.88 -34.37
CA SER A 385 8.70 16.51 -35.27
C SER A 385 8.44 16.26 -36.77
N ALA A 386 7.40 15.50 -37.13
CA ALA A 386 7.06 15.20 -38.52
C ALA A 386 5.93 16.08 -39.11
N HIS A 387 5.32 16.96 -38.30
CA HIS A 387 4.22 17.84 -38.73
C HIS A 387 4.33 19.28 -38.18
N ARG A 388 5.54 19.85 -38.20
CA ARG A 388 5.69 21.31 -38.18
C ARG A 388 6.71 21.76 -39.22
#